data_AF-A0A9W8YAS5-F1
#
_entry.id   AF-A0A9W8YAS5-F1
#
_cell.length_a   1.000
_cell.length_b   1.000
_cell.length_c   1.000
_cell.angle_alpha   90.00
_cell.angle_beta   90.00
_cell.angle_gamma   90.00
#
_symmetry.space_group_name_H-M   'P 1'
#
loop_
_entity.id
_entity.type
_entity.pdbx_description
1 polymer ?
#
loop_
_entity_poly.entity_id
_entity_poly.type
_entity_poly.pdbx_seq_one_letter_code
_entity_poly.pdbx_strand_id
1 'polypeptide(L)'
;MAWTLCEKIGQQKCADALKPHWDNFVSINDFWKLKNAGFNVVRIPIGYWSYVEPWGPYAQGAAPYLDSAIDWARQTGLKVVIDLHGAPKSQNGFDHSGHKMAYPGWGDADSLSYTHVALKQIEDKYAKPELQDVVVAIQFVNEPFLPDLDQKMVKQFYHDAFYNLREISDTPAMLHDGFSDPLWLNGFLTPQDNNAYNVIMDHHEYQIFGAGGVAMSTEQHLGLACNMVRKLSSDSRVTFQLLMCNSR
;
A
#
# COMPACT_ATOMS: atom_id res chain seq x y z
N MET A 1 9.43 -12.37 -2.31
CA MET A 1 10.75 -12.59 -2.94
C MET A 1 11.93 -12.17 -2.05
N ALA A 2 11.80 -11.11 -1.25
CA ALA A 2 12.90 -10.63 -0.39
C ALA A 2 13.36 -11.64 0.68
N TRP A 3 12.43 -12.37 1.33
CA TRP A 3 12.76 -13.36 2.36
C TRP A 3 13.72 -14.44 1.84
N THR A 4 13.29 -15.20 0.85
CA THR A 4 14.06 -16.36 0.35
C THR A 4 15.36 -15.94 -0.31
N LEU A 5 15.40 -14.78 -0.99
CA LEU A 5 16.64 -14.24 -1.55
C LEU A 5 17.67 -14.04 -0.45
N CYS A 6 17.32 -13.26 0.58
CA CYS A 6 18.28 -12.94 1.64
C CYS A 6 18.60 -14.12 2.54
N GLU A 7 17.67 -15.06 2.73
CA GLU A 7 17.94 -16.33 3.42
C GLU A 7 19.04 -17.13 2.73
N LYS A 8 18.99 -17.22 1.39
CA LYS A 8 19.91 -18.04 0.61
C LYS A 8 21.31 -17.46 0.50
N ILE A 9 21.43 -16.14 0.38
CA ILE A 9 22.73 -15.49 0.16
C ILE A 9 23.31 -14.87 1.44
N GLY A 10 22.52 -14.79 2.51
CA GLY A 10 22.88 -14.13 3.77
C GLY A 10 22.62 -12.63 3.72
N GLN A 11 22.29 -12.06 4.89
CA GLN A 11 21.80 -10.68 5.02
C GLN A 11 22.73 -9.64 4.40
N GLN A 12 24.04 -9.71 4.68
CA GLN A 12 25.02 -8.75 4.14
C GLN A 12 25.10 -8.83 2.61
N LYS A 13 25.23 -10.04 2.04
CA LYS A 13 25.28 -10.20 0.57
C LYS A 13 23.97 -9.80 -0.08
N CYS A 14 22.85 -9.95 0.62
CA CYS A 14 21.56 -9.45 0.16
C CYS A 14 21.54 -7.93 0.10
N ALA A 15 22.04 -7.24 1.13
CA ALA A 15 22.20 -5.79 1.12
C ALA A 15 23.11 -5.33 -0.02
N ASP A 16 24.26 -6.00 -0.21
CA ASP A 16 25.21 -5.71 -1.28
C ASP A 16 24.59 -5.92 -2.68
N ALA A 17 23.72 -6.93 -2.84
CA ALA A 17 23.03 -7.21 -4.09
C ALA A 17 21.86 -6.24 -4.36
N LEU A 18 21.15 -5.80 -3.31
CA LEU A 18 20.01 -4.90 -3.44
C LEU A 18 20.42 -3.43 -3.58
N LYS A 19 21.58 -3.03 -3.02
CA LYS A 19 22.03 -1.64 -3.10
C LYS A 19 22.14 -1.13 -4.55
N PRO A 20 22.79 -1.82 -5.51
CA PRO A 20 22.83 -1.38 -6.90
C PRO A 20 21.44 -1.32 -7.54
N HIS A 21 20.52 -2.19 -7.13
CA HIS A 21 19.13 -2.12 -7.59
C HIS A 21 18.46 -0.84 -7.09
N TRP A 22 18.51 -0.54 -5.78
CA TRP A 22 17.94 0.70 -5.25
C TRP A 22 18.61 1.96 -5.83
N ASP A 23 19.93 1.93 -6.07
CA ASP A 23 20.68 3.04 -6.66
C ASP A 23 20.24 3.37 -8.10
N ASN A 24 19.73 2.40 -8.87
CA ASN A 24 19.59 2.55 -10.33
C ASN A 24 18.22 2.19 -10.91
N PHE A 25 17.37 1.47 -10.19
CA PHE A 25 16.11 0.96 -10.74
C PHE A 25 15.09 2.07 -10.99
N VAL A 26 15.08 3.09 -10.12
CA VAL A 26 14.26 4.30 -10.28
C VAL A 26 15.14 5.52 -10.03
N SER A 27 14.97 6.53 -10.86
CA SER A 27 15.68 7.80 -10.77
C SER A 27 14.73 8.99 -10.95
N ILE A 28 15.21 10.20 -10.72
CA ILE A 28 14.46 11.43 -11.01
C ILE A 28 13.98 11.51 -12.48
N ASN A 29 14.70 10.91 -13.42
CA ASN A 29 14.29 10.89 -14.82
C ASN A 29 12.99 10.11 -15.01
N ASP A 30 12.73 9.09 -14.21
CA ASP A 30 11.50 8.32 -14.26
C ASP A 30 10.31 9.13 -13.71
N PHE A 31 10.55 9.97 -12.70
CA PHE A 31 9.54 10.94 -12.22
C PHE A 31 9.21 11.99 -13.29
N TRP A 32 10.21 12.49 -14.03
CA TRP A 32 9.95 13.36 -15.17
C TRP A 32 9.18 12.67 -16.28
N LYS A 33 9.47 11.40 -16.59
CA LYS A 33 8.68 10.63 -17.56
C LYS A 33 7.22 10.52 -17.12
N LEU A 34 6.98 10.19 -15.86
CA LEU A 34 5.62 10.10 -15.29
C LEU A 34 4.89 11.45 -15.38
N LYS A 35 5.55 12.53 -14.95
CA LYS A 35 4.97 13.88 -15.04
C LYS A 35 4.64 14.27 -16.49
N ASN A 36 5.55 14.03 -17.42
CA ASN A 36 5.38 14.35 -18.84
C ASN A 36 4.33 13.49 -19.53
N ALA A 37 4.06 12.28 -19.01
CA ALA A 37 2.96 11.43 -19.45
C ALA A 37 1.60 11.84 -18.85
N GLY A 38 1.56 12.87 -17.99
CA GLY A 38 0.32 13.41 -17.42
C GLY A 38 -0.09 12.80 -16.07
N PHE A 39 0.75 11.93 -15.47
CA PHE A 39 0.49 11.43 -14.11
C PHE A 39 0.69 12.55 -13.07
N ASN A 40 0.00 12.44 -11.94
CA ASN A 40 0.01 13.43 -10.86
C ASN A 40 0.35 12.86 -9.47
N VAL A 41 0.37 11.53 -9.31
CA VAL A 41 0.71 10.86 -8.05
C VAL A 41 1.41 9.53 -8.33
N VAL A 42 2.33 9.15 -7.46
CA VAL A 42 3.00 7.85 -7.44
C VAL A 42 2.70 7.13 -6.14
N ARG A 43 2.39 5.84 -6.21
CA ARG A 43 2.26 4.96 -5.04
C ARG A 43 3.56 4.20 -4.87
N ILE A 44 4.16 4.26 -3.68
CA ILE A 44 5.48 3.67 -3.40
C ILE A 44 5.35 2.60 -2.32
N PRO A 45 5.35 1.32 -2.73
CA PRO A 45 5.45 0.18 -1.83
C PRO A 45 6.75 0.16 -1.03
N ILE A 46 6.66 -0.06 0.29
CA ILE A 46 7.81 -0.30 1.15
C ILE A 46 7.50 -1.36 2.21
N GLY A 47 8.44 -2.28 2.44
CA GLY A 47 8.29 -3.34 3.44
C GLY A 47 8.69 -2.88 4.85
N TYR A 48 8.04 -3.42 5.88
CA TYR A 48 8.27 -3.07 7.29
C TYR A 48 9.75 -3.16 7.70
N TRP A 49 10.49 -4.13 7.16
CA TRP A 49 11.91 -4.36 7.42
C TRP A 49 12.81 -3.17 7.08
N SER A 50 12.30 -2.18 6.34
CA SER A 50 13.04 -0.94 6.03
C SER A 50 13.13 0.03 7.21
N TYR A 51 12.25 -0.11 8.22
CA TYR A 51 12.13 0.86 9.33
C TYR A 51 12.35 0.24 10.71
N VAL A 52 12.12 -1.06 10.85
CA VAL A 52 12.27 -1.78 12.12
C VAL A 52 13.18 -2.98 11.94
N GLU A 53 13.62 -3.57 13.05
CA GLU A 53 14.44 -4.78 13.02
C GLU A 53 13.71 -5.88 12.24
N PRO A 54 14.37 -6.50 11.25
CA PRO A 54 13.72 -7.48 10.41
C PRO A 54 13.55 -8.79 11.20
N TRP A 55 12.29 -9.18 11.49
CA TRP A 55 11.95 -10.53 11.97
C TRP A 55 12.19 -11.62 10.91
N GLY A 56 13.42 -11.73 10.41
CA GLY A 56 13.78 -12.57 9.29
C GLY A 56 15.05 -12.11 8.58
N PRO A 57 15.40 -12.75 7.46
CA PRO A 57 16.69 -12.58 6.80
C PRO A 57 16.82 -11.27 6.00
N TYR A 58 15.83 -10.37 6.05
CA TYR A 58 15.75 -9.21 5.17
C TYR A 58 16.98 -8.30 5.28
N ALA A 59 17.40 -7.77 4.14
CA ALA A 59 18.32 -6.64 4.10
C ALA A 59 17.58 -5.33 4.41
N GLN A 60 18.27 -4.44 5.10
CA GLN A 60 17.82 -3.06 5.32
C GLN A 60 18.57 -2.10 4.40
N GLY A 61 18.10 -0.84 4.33
CA GLY A 61 18.73 0.21 3.52
C GLY A 61 17.83 0.83 2.46
N ALA A 62 16.60 0.36 2.31
CA ALA A 62 15.64 0.93 1.34
C ALA A 62 15.08 2.30 1.77
N ALA A 63 14.99 2.61 3.07
CA ALA A 63 14.31 3.82 3.57
C ALA A 63 14.88 5.15 3.03
N PRO A 64 16.21 5.36 2.89
CA PRO A 64 16.76 6.57 2.26
C PRO A 64 16.37 6.77 0.78
N TYR A 65 15.99 5.70 0.08
CA TYR A 65 15.52 5.81 -1.31
C TYR A 65 14.07 6.28 -1.37
N LEU A 66 13.26 6.01 -0.34
CA LEU A 66 11.94 6.64 -0.20
C LEU A 66 12.08 8.15 0.03
N ASP A 67 13.05 8.59 0.84
CA ASP A 67 13.36 10.02 1.01
C ASP A 67 13.65 10.68 -0.34
N SER A 68 14.56 10.06 -1.11
CA SER A 68 14.95 10.55 -2.44
C SER A 68 13.75 10.60 -3.39
N ALA A 69 12.89 9.58 -3.38
CA ALA A 69 11.70 9.52 -4.21
C ALA A 69 10.67 10.61 -3.85
N ILE A 70 10.49 10.93 -2.56
CA ILE A 70 9.63 12.02 -2.11
C ILE A 70 10.20 13.37 -2.57
N ASP A 71 11.52 13.57 -2.48
CA ASP A 71 12.16 14.78 -3.00
C ASP A 71 12.00 14.92 -4.51
N TRP A 72 12.14 13.83 -5.27
CA TRP A 72 11.90 13.84 -6.72
C TRP A 72 10.43 14.12 -7.06
N ALA A 73 9.48 13.56 -6.28
CA ALA A 73 8.06 13.85 -6.45
C ALA A 73 7.78 15.34 -6.26
N ARG A 74 8.30 15.94 -5.19
CA ARG A 74 8.16 17.38 -4.92
C ARG A 74 8.75 18.22 -6.05
N GLN A 75 9.97 17.89 -6.51
CA GLN A 75 10.64 18.62 -7.60
C GLN A 75 9.88 18.56 -8.94
N THR A 76 9.23 17.43 -9.23
CA THR A 76 8.48 17.22 -10.49
C THR A 76 7.01 17.61 -10.38
N GLY A 77 6.55 17.99 -9.19
CA GLY A 77 5.15 18.29 -8.91
C GLY A 77 4.24 17.07 -8.97
N LEU A 78 4.78 15.87 -8.73
CA LEU A 78 4.04 14.65 -8.43
C LEU A 78 3.73 14.57 -6.93
N LYS A 79 2.65 13.88 -6.58
CA LYS A 79 2.33 13.52 -5.19
C LYS A 79 2.76 12.09 -4.88
N VAL A 80 2.80 11.72 -3.60
CA VAL A 80 3.20 10.39 -3.14
C VAL A 80 2.13 9.78 -2.24
N VAL A 81 1.78 8.53 -2.50
CA VAL A 81 1.14 7.63 -1.54
C VAL A 81 2.20 6.67 -1.03
N ILE A 82 2.45 6.65 0.27
CA ILE A 82 3.36 5.67 0.89
C ILE A 82 2.54 4.45 1.26
N ASP A 83 2.99 3.27 0.87
CA ASP A 83 2.26 2.03 1.10
C ASP A 83 3.10 1.02 1.88
N LEU A 84 2.65 0.66 3.09
CA LEU A 84 3.26 -0.44 3.85
C LEU A 84 2.88 -1.78 3.19
N HIS A 85 3.75 -2.24 2.31
CA HIS A 85 3.41 -3.30 1.37
C HIS A 85 3.60 -4.71 1.92
N GLY A 86 4.35 -4.84 3.01
CA GLY A 86 4.61 -6.11 3.68
C GLY A 86 4.60 -5.93 5.18
N ALA A 87 3.81 -6.77 5.86
CA ALA A 87 3.76 -6.85 7.31
C ALA A 87 4.52 -8.09 7.84
N PRO A 88 4.95 -8.10 9.11
CA PRO A 88 5.56 -9.28 9.73
C PRO A 88 4.66 -10.51 9.58
N LYS A 89 5.26 -11.66 9.29
CA LYS A 89 4.57 -12.94 9.02
C LYS A 89 3.63 -12.95 7.80
N SER A 90 3.66 -11.93 6.95
CA SER A 90 2.88 -11.83 5.71
C SER A 90 1.37 -11.71 5.94
N GLN A 91 0.78 -10.61 5.48
CA GLN A 91 -0.65 -10.33 5.56
C GLN A 91 -1.50 -11.06 4.51
N ASN A 92 -0.86 -11.73 3.55
CA ASN A 92 -1.57 -12.45 2.48
C ASN A 92 -0.91 -13.76 2.03
N GLY A 93 0.30 -14.06 2.50
CA GLY A 93 1.06 -15.23 2.03
C GLY A 93 1.61 -15.09 0.60
N PHE A 94 1.39 -13.97 -0.09
CA PHE A 94 1.89 -13.75 -1.44
C PHE A 94 3.36 -13.33 -1.44
N ASP A 95 4.03 -13.40 -2.59
CA ASP A 95 5.46 -13.09 -2.67
C ASP A 95 5.78 -11.59 -2.59
N HIS A 96 4.85 -10.74 -3.01
CA HIS A 96 4.99 -9.28 -3.03
C HIS A 96 4.94 -8.67 -1.62
N SER A 97 4.35 -9.34 -0.61
CA SER A 97 4.48 -8.95 0.80
C SER A 97 5.90 -9.17 1.37
N GLY A 98 6.80 -9.78 0.59
CA GLY A 98 8.19 -10.06 0.96
C GLY A 98 8.42 -11.53 1.30
N HIS A 99 7.43 -12.20 1.89
CA HIS A 99 7.49 -13.60 2.36
C HIS A 99 6.31 -14.41 1.83
N LYS A 100 6.59 -15.23 0.82
CA LYS A 100 5.61 -16.16 0.25
C LYS A 100 5.38 -17.31 1.23
N MET A 101 4.13 -17.54 1.60
CA MET A 101 3.68 -18.58 2.53
C MET A 101 2.43 -19.25 1.97
N ALA A 102 2.07 -20.42 2.50
CA ALA A 102 0.83 -21.09 2.09
C ALA A 102 -0.42 -20.33 2.56
N TYR A 103 -0.32 -19.66 3.72
CA TYR A 103 -1.36 -18.85 4.35
C TYR A 103 -0.71 -17.63 5.01
N PRO A 104 -1.45 -16.52 5.19
CA PRO A 104 -0.96 -15.39 5.98
C PRO A 104 -0.69 -15.81 7.43
N GLY A 105 0.41 -15.32 7.99
CA GLY A 105 0.75 -15.50 9.42
C GLY A 105 0.59 -14.22 10.25
N TRP A 106 0.22 -13.10 9.62
CA TRP A 106 -0.06 -11.83 10.29
C TRP A 106 -1.43 -11.85 11.00
N GLY A 107 -1.54 -11.16 12.15
CA GLY A 107 -2.81 -11.01 12.87
C GLY A 107 -2.76 -11.43 14.35
N ASP A 108 -1.64 -11.98 14.81
CA ASP A 108 -1.38 -12.14 16.25
C ASP A 108 -0.87 -10.85 16.89
N ALA A 109 -0.92 -10.79 18.23
CA ALA A 109 -0.58 -9.59 19.00
C ALA A 109 0.82 -9.04 18.67
N ASP A 110 1.81 -9.93 18.50
CA ASP A 110 3.18 -9.55 18.19
C ASP A 110 3.27 -8.93 16.79
N SER A 111 2.74 -9.60 15.76
CA SER A 111 2.79 -9.10 14.38
C SER A 111 2.01 -7.80 14.20
N LEU A 112 0.86 -7.63 14.86
CA LEU A 112 0.08 -6.39 14.84
C LEU A 112 0.82 -5.24 15.53
N SER A 113 1.30 -5.46 16.75
CA SER A 113 2.08 -4.47 17.50
C SER A 113 3.31 -4.03 16.70
N TYR A 114 4.04 -4.98 16.11
CA TYR A 114 5.24 -4.67 15.35
C TYR A 114 4.94 -3.97 14.01
N THR A 115 3.79 -4.25 13.40
CA THR A 115 3.31 -3.49 12.23
C THR A 115 3.03 -2.04 12.62
N HIS A 116 2.41 -1.77 13.77
CA HIS A 116 2.22 -0.41 14.27
C HIS A 116 3.53 0.30 14.60
N VAL A 117 4.55 -0.40 15.11
CA VAL A 117 5.89 0.20 15.31
C VAL A 117 6.49 0.64 13.98
N ALA A 118 6.38 -0.18 12.93
CA ALA A 118 6.85 0.18 11.60
C ALA A 118 6.07 1.35 10.99
N LEU A 119 4.74 1.33 11.10
CA LEU A 119 3.90 2.47 10.70
C LEU A 119 4.29 3.74 11.44
N LYS A 120 4.48 3.68 12.76
CA LYS A 120 4.89 4.84 13.54
C LYS A 120 6.19 5.47 13.03
N GLN A 121 7.19 4.67 12.63
CA GLN A 121 8.42 5.21 12.03
C GLN A 121 8.16 5.92 10.69
N ILE A 122 7.25 5.40 9.87
CA ILE A 122 6.82 6.01 8.62
C ILE A 122 6.05 7.30 8.89
N GLU A 123 5.07 7.27 9.79
CA GLU A 123 4.19 8.39 10.10
C GLU A 123 4.95 9.53 10.78
N ASP A 124 5.77 9.22 11.81
CA ASP A 124 6.61 10.20 12.50
C ASP A 124 7.56 10.91 11.53
N LYS A 125 7.94 10.27 10.41
CA LYS A 125 8.84 10.84 9.41
C LYS A 125 8.09 11.57 8.29
N TYR A 126 7.02 10.98 7.76
CA TYR A 126 6.39 11.39 6.49
C TYR A 126 4.99 11.99 6.62
N ALA A 127 4.29 11.80 7.74
CA ALA A 127 2.97 12.39 7.96
C ALA A 127 3.04 13.82 8.51
N LYS A 128 4.24 14.42 8.58
CA LYS A 128 4.41 15.76 9.16
C LYS A 128 3.76 16.84 8.28
N PRO A 129 3.23 17.93 8.86
CA PRO A 129 2.61 19.01 8.11
C PRO A 129 3.46 19.56 6.94
N GLU A 130 4.79 19.64 7.11
CA GLU A 130 5.73 20.12 6.08
C GLU A 130 5.92 19.17 4.89
N LEU A 131 5.40 17.94 4.97
CA LEU A 131 5.45 16.97 3.87
C LEU A 131 4.08 16.79 3.20
N GLN A 132 3.00 17.38 3.71
CA GLN A 132 1.65 17.27 3.14
C GLN A 132 1.50 17.96 1.78
N ASP A 133 2.49 18.78 1.38
CA ASP A 133 2.55 19.30 0.01
C ASP A 133 2.91 18.21 -1.00
N VAL A 134 3.46 17.08 -0.59
CA VAL A 134 3.92 15.99 -1.48
C VAL A 134 3.38 14.62 -1.07
N VAL A 135 3.43 14.23 0.20
CA VAL A 135 2.84 12.99 0.72
C VAL A 135 1.35 13.22 0.95
N VAL A 136 0.50 12.56 0.16
CA VAL A 136 -0.95 12.81 0.15
C VAL A 136 -1.76 11.66 0.74
N ALA A 137 -1.13 10.51 1.03
CA ALA A 137 -1.73 9.45 1.82
C ALA A 137 -0.68 8.48 2.36
N ILE A 138 -1.03 7.78 3.44
CA ILE A 138 -0.32 6.60 3.94
C ILE A 138 -1.29 5.43 3.96
N GLN A 139 -0.91 4.34 3.30
CA GLN A 139 -1.65 3.08 3.32
C GLN A 139 -1.11 2.16 4.40
N PHE A 140 -1.97 1.78 5.34
CA PHE A 140 -1.55 1.10 6.57
C PHE A 140 -1.07 -0.33 6.34
N VAL A 141 -1.69 -1.05 5.41
CA VAL A 141 -1.21 -2.34 4.93
C VAL A 141 -1.81 -2.65 3.56
N ASN A 142 -0.97 -3.08 2.63
CA ASN A 142 -1.39 -3.53 1.30
C ASN A 142 -2.05 -4.91 1.37
N GLU A 143 -3.19 -5.10 0.70
CA GLU A 143 -3.75 -6.42 0.37
C GLU A 143 -3.79 -7.43 1.53
N PRO A 144 -4.35 -7.13 2.72
CA PRO A 144 -4.60 -8.16 3.73
C PRO A 144 -5.60 -9.17 3.16
N PHE A 145 -5.25 -10.46 3.15
CA PHE A 145 -6.08 -11.49 2.51
C PHE A 145 -7.22 -11.94 3.43
N LEU A 146 -8.32 -11.18 3.43
CA LEU A 146 -9.49 -11.45 4.27
C LEU A 146 -10.10 -12.86 4.14
N PRO A 147 -9.99 -13.59 3.01
CA PRO A 147 -10.44 -14.98 2.99
C PRO A 147 -9.77 -15.86 4.05
N ASP A 148 -8.54 -15.55 4.46
CA ASP A 148 -7.78 -16.29 5.48
C ASP A 148 -7.48 -15.48 6.75
N LEU A 149 -8.01 -14.25 6.88
CA LEU A 149 -7.81 -13.37 8.03
C LEU A 149 -9.14 -13.01 8.71
N ASP A 150 -9.12 -12.78 10.02
CA ASP A 150 -10.30 -12.27 10.72
C ASP A 150 -10.56 -10.80 10.34
N GLN A 151 -11.65 -10.57 9.61
CA GLN A 151 -12.10 -9.24 9.21
C GLN A 151 -12.22 -8.25 10.39
N LYS A 152 -12.62 -8.71 11.59
CA LYS A 152 -12.72 -7.83 12.77
C LYS A 152 -11.35 -7.39 13.26
N MET A 153 -10.37 -8.30 13.24
CA MET A 153 -8.98 -7.99 13.57
C MET A 153 -8.42 -6.93 12.61
N VAL A 154 -8.63 -7.10 11.30
CA VAL A 154 -8.16 -6.12 10.31
C VAL A 154 -8.84 -4.76 10.51
N LYS A 155 -10.14 -4.75 10.81
CA LYS A 155 -10.88 -3.53 11.14
C LYS A 155 -10.33 -2.83 12.37
N GLN A 156 -10.02 -3.59 13.43
CA GLN A 156 -9.43 -3.03 14.64
C GLN A 156 -8.04 -2.45 14.36
N PHE A 157 -7.20 -3.17 13.60
CA PHE A 157 -5.90 -2.68 13.16
C PHE A 157 -6.01 -1.36 12.39
N TYR A 158 -6.95 -1.24 11.44
CA TYR A 158 -7.19 0.00 10.71
C TYR A 158 -7.66 1.14 11.60
N HIS A 159 -8.51 0.85 12.59
CA HIS A 159 -8.99 1.84 13.55
C HIS A 159 -7.84 2.37 14.39
N ASP A 160 -7.00 1.48 14.93
CA ASP A 160 -5.87 1.84 15.77
C ASP A 160 -4.81 2.61 14.97
N ALA A 161 -4.48 2.16 13.75
CA ALA A 161 -3.56 2.87 12.86
C ALA A 161 -4.09 4.27 12.48
N PHE A 162 -5.40 4.40 12.22
CA PHE A 162 -6.01 5.70 11.94
C PHE A 162 -5.82 6.67 13.10
N TYR A 163 -6.14 6.26 14.32
CA TYR A 163 -6.02 7.15 15.48
C TYR A 163 -4.57 7.44 15.85
N ASN A 164 -3.64 6.50 15.67
CA ASN A 164 -2.20 6.76 15.81
C ASN A 164 -1.72 7.83 14.80
N LEU A 165 -2.14 7.73 13.54
CA LEU A 165 -1.82 8.76 12.54
C LEU A 165 -2.39 10.13 12.93
N ARG A 166 -3.59 10.17 13.52
CA ARG A 166 -4.24 11.41 13.99
C ARG A 166 -3.55 12.06 15.18
N GLU A 167 -2.72 11.34 15.93
CA GLU A 167 -1.83 11.95 16.94
C GLU A 167 -0.72 12.80 16.29
N ILE A 168 -0.40 12.56 15.02
CA ILE A 168 0.68 13.21 14.28
C ILE A 168 0.10 14.28 13.33
N SER A 169 -0.89 13.93 12.51
CA SER A 169 -1.50 14.85 11.54
C SER A 169 -2.84 14.36 10.95
N ASP A 170 -3.41 15.18 10.07
CA ASP A 170 -4.57 14.86 9.26
C ASP A 170 -4.22 14.20 7.91
N THR A 171 -2.99 13.68 7.71
CA THR A 171 -2.62 12.95 6.47
C THR A 171 -3.72 11.93 6.15
N PRO A 172 -4.17 11.83 4.89
CA PRO A 172 -5.15 10.83 4.50
C PRO A 172 -4.68 9.39 4.78
N ALA A 173 -5.54 8.65 5.46
CA ALA A 173 -5.36 7.24 5.76
C ALA A 173 -5.96 6.41 4.63
N MET A 174 -5.17 5.53 4.02
CA MET A 174 -5.61 4.65 2.95
C MET A 174 -5.76 3.21 3.44
N LEU A 175 -6.91 2.61 3.17
CA LEU A 175 -7.29 1.26 3.61
C LEU A 175 -7.54 0.38 2.39
N HIS A 176 -6.85 -0.75 2.30
CA HIS A 176 -7.14 -1.73 1.26
C HIS A 176 -8.44 -2.49 1.57
N ASP A 177 -9.22 -2.85 0.54
CA ASP A 177 -10.51 -3.56 0.70
C ASP A 177 -10.40 -5.02 1.16
N GLY A 178 -9.19 -5.57 1.13
CA GLY A 178 -8.85 -6.93 1.53
C GLY A 178 -9.39 -8.02 0.59
N PHE A 179 -9.51 -7.72 -0.71
CA PHE A 179 -10.09 -8.60 -1.73
C PHE A 179 -11.56 -8.99 -1.46
N SER A 180 -12.24 -8.15 -0.68
CA SER A 180 -13.66 -8.30 -0.35
C SER A 180 -14.46 -7.14 -0.92
N ASP A 181 -15.77 -7.31 -1.06
CA ASP A 181 -16.66 -6.23 -1.47
C ASP A 181 -16.47 -5.02 -0.52
N PRO A 182 -16.03 -3.83 -1.00
CA PRO A 182 -15.68 -2.69 -0.14
C PRO A 182 -16.77 -2.24 0.84
N LEU A 183 -18.02 -2.65 0.62
CA LEU A 183 -19.16 -2.45 1.52
C LEU A 183 -18.89 -2.86 2.97
N TRP A 184 -17.96 -3.79 3.25
CA TRP A 184 -17.62 -4.14 4.63
C TRP A 184 -16.99 -2.96 5.41
N LEU A 185 -16.40 -1.97 4.73
CA LEU A 185 -15.87 -0.74 5.32
C LEU A 185 -16.91 0.40 5.39
N ASN A 186 -18.15 0.19 4.92
CA ASN A 186 -19.19 1.21 5.05
C ASN A 186 -19.50 1.53 6.51
N GLY A 187 -19.62 2.83 6.82
CA GLY A 187 -19.88 3.32 8.17
C GLY A 187 -18.67 3.26 9.12
N PHE A 188 -17.55 2.67 8.70
CA PHE A 188 -16.30 2.65 9.48
C PHE A 188 -15.57 4.00 9.39
N LEU A 189 -14.92 4.51 10.44
CA LEU A 189 -14.17 5.77 10.42
C LEU A 189 -14.92 6.93 9.72
N THR A 190 -16.15 7.18 10.18
CA THR A 190 -17.01 8.29 9.74
C THR A 190 -16.92 9.47 10.71
N PRO A 191 -17.48 10.65 10.38
CA PRO A 191 -17.61 11.72 11.36
C PRO A 191 -18.36 11.32 12.66
N GLN A 192 -19.17 10.26 12.64
CA GLN A 192 -19.81 9.72 13.85
C GLN A 192 -18.81 9.01 14.79
N ASP A 193 -17.67 8.57 14.26
CA ASP A 193 -16.54 7.99 14.98
C ASP A 193 -15.54 9.11 15.30
N ASN A 194 -15.77 9.83 16.40
CA ASN A 194 -14.94 10.94 16.88
C ASN A 194 -14.53 11.97 15.81
N ASN A 195 -15.48 12.35 14.94
CA ASN A 195 -15.24 13.26 13.81
C ASN A 195 -14.13 12.76 12.85
N ALA A 196 -14.00 11.46 12.62
CA ALA A 196 -13.04 10.91 11.67
C ALA A 196 -13.29 11.39 10.23
N TYR A 197 -12.22 11.80 9.54
CA TYR A 197 -12.21 12.24 8.14
C TYR A 197 -10.85 11.92 7.48
N ASN A 198 -10.70 12.23 6.19
CA ASN A 198 -9.51 11.92 5.38
C ASN A 198 -9.20 10.40 5.36
N VAL A 199 -10.20 9.60 5.00
CA VAL A 199 -10.07 8.15 4.82
C VAL A 199 -10.32 7.82 3.35
N ILE A 200 -9.40 7.07 2.74
CA ILE A 200 -9.44 6.65 1.34
C ILE A 200 -9.54 5.12 1.30
N MET A 201 -10.43 4.59 0.47
CA MET A 201 -10.47 3.16 0.19
C MET A 201 -9.64 2.87 -1.07
N ASP A 202 -8.74 1.90 -0.97
CA ASP A 202 -7.93 1.37 -2.05
C ASP A 202 -8.49 0.02 -2.53
N HIS A 203 -8.82 -0.04 -3.82
CA HIS A 203 -9.40 -1.20 -4.48
C HIS A 203 -8.50 -1.62 -5.64
N HIS A 204 -8.07 -2.88 -5.61
CA HIS A 204 -7.29 -3.48 -6.68
C HIS A 204 -8.19 -4.31 -7.61
N GLU A 205 -8.29 -3.89 -8.87
CA GLU A 205 -9.08 -4.59 -9.90
C GLU A 205 -8.16 -5.25 -10.92
N TYR A 206 -8.24 -6.58 -11.02
CA TYR A 206 -7.49 -7.37 -11.99
C TYR A 206 -8.37 -8.45 -12.61
N GLN A 207 -8.21 -8.69 -13.91
CA GLN A 207 -9.03 -9.66 -14.66
C GLN A 207 -8.20 -10.84 -15.19
N ILE A 208 -7.03 -11.09 -14.59
CA ILE A 208 -6.01 -12.03 -15.11
C ILE A 208 -5.63 -13.17 -14.15
N PHE A 209 -6.07 -13.14 -12.88
CA PHE A 209 -5.63 -14.12 -11.87
C PHE A 209 -6.53 -15.35 -11.73
N GLY A 210 -7.63 -15.41 -12.49
CA GLY A 210 -8.54 -16.56 -12.53
C GLY A 210 -8.82 -17.00 -13.96
N ALA A 211 -9.00 -18.32 -14.15
CA ALA A 211 -9.29 -18.89 -15.46
C ALA A 211 -10.52 -18.27 -16.13
N GLY A 212 -11.53 -17.88 -15.34
CA GLY A 212 -12.71 -17.17 -15.82
C GLY A 212 -12.38 -15.80 -16.42
N GLY A 213 -11.51 -15.02 -15.75
CA GLY A 213 -11.06 -13.71 -16.25
C GLY A 213 -10.23 -13.84 -17.52
N VAL A 214 -9.28 -14.78 -17.54
CA VAL A 214 -8.41 -15.03 -18.70
C VAL A 214 -9.18 -15.48 -19.94
N ALA A 215 -10.32 -16.16 -19.77
CA ALA A 215 -11.14 -16.66 -20.87
C ALA A 215 -12.08 -15.60 -21.47
N MET A 216 -12.14 -14.39 -20.93
CA MET A 216 -13.07 -13.36 -21.37
C MET A 216 -12.68 -12.77 -22.73
N SER A 217 -13.69 -12.36 -23.50
CA SER A 217 -13.49 -11.50 -24.67
C SER A 217 -13.15 -10.07 -24.23
N THR A 218 -12.60 -9.27 -25.15
CA THR A 218 -12.32 -7.85 -24.92
C THR A 218 -13.57 -7.07 -24.48
N GLU A 219 -14.74 -7.38 -25.05
CA GLU A 219 -16.01 -6.74 -24.69
C GLU A 219 -16.46 -7.11 -23.27
N GLN A 220 -16.22 -8.35 -22.84
CA GLN A 220 -16.52 -8.79 -21.49
C GLN A 220 -15.60 -8.10 -20.46
N HIS A 221 -14.31 -8.00 -20.76
CA HIS A 221 -13.36 -7.25 -19.95
C HIS A 221 -13.77 -5.77 -19.79
N LEU A 222 -14.13 -5.12 -20.91
CA LEU A 222 -14.63 -3.74 -20.90
C LEU A 222 -15.92 -3.60 -20.08
N GLY A 223 -16.85 -4.53 -20.24
CA GLY A 223 -18.11 -4.56 -19.50
C GLY A 223 -17.89 -4.66 -17.98
N LEU A 224 -16.98 -5.53 -17.54
CA LEU A 224 -16.62 -5.66 -16.13
C LEU A 224 -15.99 -4.40 -15.57
N ALA A 225 -15.03 -3.81 -16.28
CA ALA A 225 -14.37 -2.57 -15.86
C ALA A 225 -15.39 -1.43 -15.69
N CYS A 226 -16.28 -1.23 -16.67
CA CYS A 226 -17.32 -0.19 -16.59
C CYS A 226 -18.35 -0.46 -15.48
N ASN A 227 -18.70 -1.73 -15.21
CA ASN A 227 -19.59 -2.08 -14.10
C ASN A 227 -18.95 -1.82 -12.74
N MET A 228 -17.64 -2.10 -12.59
CA MET A 228 -16.90 -1.81 -11.37
C MET A 228 -16.86 -0.30 -11.09
N VAL A 229 -16.59 0.51 -12.13
CA VAL A 229 -16.65 1.97 -12.02
C VAL A 229 -17.99 2.44 -11.47
N ARG A 230 -19.09 1.94 -12.04
CA ARG A 230 -20.44 2.29 -11.57
C ARG A 230 -20.68 1.87 -10.12
N LYS A 231 -20.29 0.64 -9.76
CA LYS A 231 -20.45 0.11 -8.41
C LYS A 231 -19.74 0.98 -7.37
N LEU A 232 -18.45 1.27 -7.57
CA LEU A 232 -17.68 2.02 -6.60
C LEU A 232 -17.96 3.53 -6.65
N SER A 233 -18.42 4.08 -7.78
CA SER A 233 -18.84 5.49 -7.85
C SER A 233 -20.08 5.81 -7.00
N SER A 234 -20.85 4.77 -6.62
CA SER A 234 -21.97 4.90 -5.68
C SER A 234 -21.52 4.88 -4.21
N ASP A 235 -20.24 4.60 -3.95
CA ASP A 235 -19.62 4.62 -2.64
C ASP A 235 -18.90 5.97 -2.44
N SER A 236 -19.27 6.67 -1.37
CA SER A 236 -18.87 8.06 -1.10
C SER A 236 -17.40 8.24 -0.71
N ARG A 237 -16.60 7.16 -0.72
CA ARG A 237 -15.21 7.15 -0.22
C ARG A 237 -14.16 6.73 -1.25
N VAL A 238 -14.59 6.43 -2.47
CA VAL A 238 -13.69 5.88 -3.49
C VAL A 238 -13.15 6.98 -4.37
N THR A 239 -11.87 7.33 -4.17
CA THR A 239 -11.13 8.13 -5.16
C THR A 239 -10.49 7.16 -6.14
N PHE A 240 -11.08 7.04 -7.34
CA PHE A 240 -10.52 6.23 -8.41
C PHE A 240 -9.16 6.76 -8.88
N GLN A 241 -8.20 5.85 -9.06
CA GLN A 241 -7.00 6.10 -9.84
C GLN A 241 -6.93 5.18 -11.08
N LEU A 242 -7.18 5.82 -12.22
CA LEU A 242 -7.09 5.42 -13.64
C LEU A 242 -8.35 4.99 -14.43
N LEU A 243 -8.41 5.57 -15.64
CA LEU A 243 -9.51 5.73 -16.61
C LEU A 243 -9.87 4.46 -17.40
N MET A 244 -11.14 4.34 -17.82
CA MET A 244 -11.59 4.38 -19.23
C MET A 244 -13.07 3.95 -19.32
N CYS A 245 -14.01 4.78 -18.87
CA CYS A 245 -15.41 4.61 -19.26
C CYS A 245 -16.01 5.97 -19.62
N ASN A 246 -15.43 6.63 -20.64
CA ASN A 246 -16.17 7.65 -21.38
C ASN A 246 -17.01 6.93 -22.42
N SER A 247 -18.33 6.90 -22.19
CA SER A 247 -19.29 6.66 -23.26
C SER A 247 -19.09 7.72 -24.33
N ARG A 248 -19.09 7.31 -25.60
CA ARG A 248 -19.34 8.23 -26.71
C ARG A 248 -20.66 8.96 -26.52
#